data_AF-A0A6A5RD13-F1
#
_entry.id   AF-A0A6A5RD13-F1
#
_cell.length_a   1.000
_cell.length_b   1.000
_cell.length_c   1.000
_cell.angle_alpha   90.00
_cell.angle_beta   90.00
_cell.angle_gamma   90.00
#
_symmetry.space_group_name_H-M   'P 1'
#
loop_
_entity.id
_entity.type
_entity.pdbx_description
1 polymer ?
#
loop_
_entity_poly.entity_id
_entity_poly.type
_entity_poly.pdbx_seq_one_letter_code
_entity_poly.pdbx_strand_id
1 'polypeptide(L)'
;MALSTVLTSTTLSALLLALASNIVTSTAAPTPNVFTDILLPTPNVTGGPAGEIQCYALPYGAVGVISHLLTYWTFAWIAVGKVPLWPGNDLDTWAFDLFLSIASLCTCIPTATITIYRCRLSWHFVLISVWKLVTSVSMACIAIHRCILVRREPSRSSHRGPGAPFTRGQSTKTKSLEPLGWLVLFIAGTIVGMFGLCSLLWTSFRQDTTVRTLSYGFAAPVILLPICVGIYWYLHSATEDKTGGLKGLVLATANTFKGASVAFIAVFGFFSTLYADLVLGAIADNPLGLPSADFAPLYWVWFIAKRLPMLSF
;
A
#
# COMPACT_ATOMS: atom_id res chain seq x y z
N MET A 1 -10.38 25.01 6.11
CA MET A 1 -9.05 24.67 5.55
C MET A 1 -7.98 24.48 6.63
N ALA A 2 -7.83 25.38 7.61
CA ALA A 2 -6.79 25.29 8.64
C ALA A 2 -6.67 23.93 9.38
N LEU A 3 -7.79 23.28 9.74
CA LEU A 3 -7.74 21.98 10.42
C LEU A 3 -7.24 20.84 9.51
N SER A 4 -7.53 20.89 8.20
CA SER A 4 -6.95 19.94 7.23
C SER A 4 -5.44 20.09 7.20
N THR A 5 -4.96 21.32 7.08
CA THR A 5 -3.52 21.62 6.99
C THR A 5 -2.78 21.25 8.27
N VAL A 6 -3.40 21.46 9.43
CA VAL A 6 -2.83 21.06 10.73
C VAL A 6 -2.80 19.54 10.88
N LEU A 7 -3.86 18.82 10.49
CA LEU A 7 -3.87 17.35 10.58
C LEU A 7 -2.91 16.70 9.58
N THR A 8 -2.82 17.22 8.35
CA THR A 8 -1.82 16.77 7.37
C THR A 8 -0.41 17.09 7.83
N SER A 9 -0.20 18.25 8.45
CA SER A 9 1.12 18.64 8.96
C SER A 9 1.57 17.78 10.15
N THR A 10 0.67 17.50 11.10
CA THR A 10 0.98 16.67 12.27
C THR A 10 1.18 15.20 11.93
N THR A 11 0.37 14.63 11.02
CA THR A 11 0.56 13.26 10.52
C THR A 11 1.83 13.16 9.68
N LEU A 12 2.12 14.14 8.83
CA LEU A 12 3.38 14.20 8.09
C LEU A 12 4.58 14.35 9.03
N SER A 13 4.46 15.15 10.10
CA SER A 13 5.53 15.33 11.09
C SER A 13 5.76 14.06 11.90
N ALA A 14 4.71 13.36 12.32
CA ALA A 14 4.82 12.06 12.98
C ALA A 14 5.44 11.00 12.05
N LEU A 15 5.06 11.00 10.77
CA LEU A 15 5.65 10.13 9.75
C LEU A 15 7.13 10.48 9.52
N LEU A 16 7.47 11.75 9.38
CA LEU A 16 8.85 12.21 9.20
C LEU A 16 9.70 11.91 10.44
N LEU A 17 9.14 12.05 11.64
CA LEU A 17 9.82 11.69 12.88
C LEU A 17 10.04 10.18 12.97
N ALA A 18 9.03 9.37 12.62
CA ALA A 18 9.16 7.93 12.54
C ALA A 18 10.23 7.54 11.50
N LEU A 19 10.19 8.11 10.30
CA LEU A 19 11.19 7.88 9.25
C LEU A 19 12.59 8.32 9.70
N ALA A 20 12.73 9.51 10.31
CA ALA A 20 14.00 10.02 10.81
C ALA A 20 14.56 9.14 11.93
N SER A 21 13.72 8.69 12.87
CA SER A 21 14.13 7.75 13.92
C SER A 21 14.58 6.41 13.35
N ASN A 22 13.94 5.94 12.27
CA ASN A 22 14.35 4.74 11.54
C ASN A 22 15.65 4.95 10.75
N ILE A 23 15.90 6.15 10.20
CA ILE A 23 17.16 6.48 9.53
C ILE A 23 18.32 6.49 10.53
N VAL A 24 18.15 7.10 11.70
CA VAL A 24 19.20 7.13 12.74
C VAL A 24 19.51 5.72 13.23
N THR A 25 18.48 4.89 13.42
CA THR A 25 18.66 3.48 13.84
C THR A 25 19.15 2.55 12.72
N SER A 26 19.09 2.98 11.46
CA SER A 26 19.68 2.26 10.33
C SER A 26 21.22 2.37 10.25
N THR A 27 21.82 3.22 11.08
CA THR A 27 23.28 3.23 11.23
C THR A 27 23.74 1.92 11.86
N ALA A 28 24.61 1.18 11.17
CA ALA A 28 25.02 -0.19 11.53
C ALA A 28 25.90 -0.29 12.80
N ALA A 29 25.96 0.76 13.61
CA ALA A 29 26.73 0.73 14.85
C ALA A 29 25.94 -0.07 15.92
N PRO A 30 26.52 -1.13 16.49
CA PRO A 30 25.88 -1.87 17.56
C PRO A 30 25.72 -0.95 18.78
N THR A 31 24.48 -0.66 19.17
CA THR A 31 24.19 -0.02 20.46
C THR A 31 24.13 -1.11 21.52
N PRO A 32 25.05 -1.14 22.50
CA PRO A 32 25.00 -2.12 23.58
C PRO A 32 23.83 -1.81 24.49
N ASN A 33 22.69 -2.49 24.29
CA ASN A 33 21.52 -2.35 25.15
C ASN A 33 21.04 -3.74 25.57
N VAL A 34 21.36 -4.09 26.82
CA VAL A 34 21.00 -5.38 27.45
C VAL A 34 19.50 -5.66 27.36
N PHE A 35 18.66 -4.62 27.46
CA PHE A 35 17.21 -4.78 27.36
C PHE A 35 16.75 -5.18 25.95
N THR A 36 17.37 -4.60 24.90
CA THR A 36 17.01 -4.97 23.52
C THR A 36 17.53 -6.34 23.15
N ASP A 37 18.69 -6.76 23.68
CA ASP A 37 19.22 -8.10 23.40
C ASP A 37 18.38 -9.20 24.08
N ILE A 38 17.79 -8.91 25.25
CA ILE A 38 16.84 -9.82 25.93
C ILE A 38 15.49 -9.86 25.18
N LEU A 39 15.00 -8.71 24.73
CA LEU A 39 13.67 -8.62 24.09
C LEU A 39 13.70 -9.06 22.61
N LEU A 40 14.84 -8.90 21.95
CA LEU A 40 15.05 -9.12 20.51
C LEU A 40 16.40 -9.81 20.29
N PRO A 41 16.52 -11.11 20.64
CA PRO A 41 17.76 -11.84 20.43
C PRO A 41 18.22 -11.70 18.97
N THR A 42 19.48 -11.30 18.78
CA THR A 42 20.05 -11.12 17.46
C THR A 42 20.08 -12.48 16.75
N PRO A 43 19.46 -12.61 15.56
CA PRO A 43 19.55 -13.84 14.81
C PRO A 43 21.02 -14.11 14.49
N ASN A 44 21.48 -15.32 14.77
CA ASN A 44 22.84 -15.77 14.51
C ASN A 44 23.00 -15.95 12.98
N VAL A 45 23.58 -14.96 12.28
CA VAL A 45 23.59 -14.95 10.80
C VAL A 45 24.91 -15.44 10.23
N THR A 46 24.91 -16.64 9.63
CA THR A 46 25.89 -17.05 8.58
C THR A 46 25.25 -17.92 7.47
N GLY A 47 23.92 -18.12 7.46
CA GLY A 47 23.26 -19.10 6.58
C GLY A 47 22.72 -18.60 5.22
N GLY A 48 22.98 -17.36 4.81
CA GLY A 48 22.43 -16.76 3.59
C GLY A 48 20.96 -16.28 3.70
N PRO A 49 20.29 -15.95 2.58
CA PRO A 49 18.96 -15.31 2.58
C PRO A 49 17.87 -16.07 3.33
N ALA A 50 17.88 -17.41 3.28
CA ALA A 50 16.94 -18.26 3.98
C ALA A 50 17.13 -18.25 5.51
N GLY A 51 18.35 -18.02 5.99
CA GLY A 51 18.61 -17.81 7.42
C GLY A 51 18.24 -16.39 7.86
N GLU A 52 18.53 -15.41 7.01
CA GLU A 52 18.26 -13.99 7.28
C GLU A 52 16.76 -13.68 7.38
N ILE A 53 15.91 -14.35 6.61
CA ILE A 53 14.45 -14.11 6.61
C ILE A 53 13.78 -14.36 7.97
N GLN A 54 14.44 -15.09 8.88
CA GLN A 54 13.94 -15.28 10.26
C GLN A 54 13.85 -13.96 11.05
N CYS A 55 14.53 -12.89 10.63
CA CYS A 55 14.36 -11.56 11.23
C CYS A 55 13.01 -10.92 10.86
N TYR A 56 12.36 -11.39 9.79
CA TYR A 56 11.24 -10.72 9.13
C TYR A 56 9.90 -11.16 9.71
N ALA A 57 9.25 -10.29 10.49
CA ALA A 57 8.03 -10.61 11.22
C ALA A 57 6.72 -10.21 10.51
N LEU A 58 6.78 -9.59 9.32
CA LEU A 58 5.58 -9.13 8.61
C LEU A 58 5.01 -10.23 7.72
N PRO A 59 3.68 -10.26 7.45
CA PRO A 59 3.07 -11.25 6.57
C PRO A 59 3.70 -11.30 5.18
N TYR A 60 4.04 -12.51 4.72
CA TYR A 60 4.57 -12.84 3.40
C TYR A 60 3.90 -14.14 2.89
N GLY A 61 4.34 -14.67 1.74
CA GLY A 61 3.74 -15.87 1.14
C GLY A 61 2.27 -15.68 0.77
N ALA A 62 1.49 -16.75 0.79
CA ALA A 62 0.06 -16.69 0.49
C ALA A 62 -0.73 -15.79 1.45
N VAL A 63 -0.41 -15.81 2.75
CA VAL A 63 -1.06 -14.91 3.72
C VAL A 63 -0.72 -13.44 3.43
N GLY A 64 0.52 -13.16 3.02
CA GLY A 64 0.94 -11.84 2.53
C GLY A 64 0.14 -11.38 1.31
N VAL A 65 -0.01 -12.26 0.30
CA VAL A 65 -0.79 -11.99 -0.90
C VAL A 65 -2.24 -11.65 -0.55
N ILE A 66 -2.91 -12.48 0.25
CA ILE A 66 -4.29 -12.22 0.73
C ILE A 66 -4.33 -10.88 1.46
N SER A 67 -3.34 -10.63 2.31
CA SER A 67 -3.21 -9.37 3.04
C SER A 67 -3.13 -8.15 2.11
N HIS A 68 -2.36 -8.19 1.03
CA HIS A 68 -2.29 -7.09 0.08
C HIS A 68 -3.57 -6.94 -0.74
N LEU A 69 -4.19 -8.03 -1.18
CA LEU A 69 -5.48 -7.99 -1.87
C LEU A 69 -6.57 -7.30 -1.03
N LEU A 70 -6.68 -7.67 0.25
CA LEU A 70 -7.60 -7.00 1.18
C LEU A 70 -7.24 -5.53 1.40
N THR A 71 -5.95 -5.20 1.43
CA THR A 71 -5.49 -3.80 1.54
C THR A 71 -5.95 -2.98 0.33
N TYR A 72 -5.77 -3.50 -0.88
CA TYR A 72 -6.21 -2.84 -2.11
C TYR A 72 -7.72 -2.71 -2.22
N TRP A 73 -8.45 -3.75 -1.79
CA TRP A 73 -9.91 -3.69 -1.68
C TRP A 73 -10.36 -2.56 -0.75
N THR A 74 -9.79 -2.49 0.46
CA THR A 74 -10.08 -1.44 1.45
C THR A 74 -9.78 -0.05 0.86
N PHE A 75 -8.61 0.09 0.25
CA PHE A 75 -8.16 1.30 -0.39
C PHE A 75 -9.16 1.79 -1.45
N ALA A 76 -9.59 0.90 -2.35
CA ALA A 76 -10.48 1.26 -3.45
C ALA A 76 -11.83 1.79 -2.95
N TRP A 77 -12.44 1.13 -1.97
CA TRP A 77 -13.76 1.51 -1.46
C TRP A 77 -13.72 2.77 -0.60
N ILE A 78 -12.77 2.89 0.33
CA ILE A 78 -12.58 4.11 1.10
C ILE A 78 -12.27 5.30 0.18
N ALA A 79 -11.43 5.10 -0.84
CA ALA A 79 -11.13 6.13 -1.82
C ALA A 79 -12.38 6.62 -2.58
N VAL A 80 -13.40 5.79 -2.76
CA VAL A 80 -14.68 6.17 -3.39
C VAL A 80 -15.70 6.72 -2.38
N GLY A 81 -15.45 6.58 -1.07
CA GLY A 81 -16.38 6.97 -0.02
C GLY A 81 -17.41 5.90 0.32
N LYS A 82 -17.09 4.63 0.05
CA LYS A 82 -17.95 3.46 0.28
C LYS A 82 -17.40 2.57 1.39
N VAL A 83 -18.30 1.86 2.06
CA VAL A 83 -17.98 0.90 3.12
C VAL A 83 -17.22 -0.31 2.54
N PRO A 84 -16.00 -0.63 3.01
CA PRO A 84 -15.19 -1.71 2.42
C PRO A 84 -15.85 -3.09 2.50
N LEU A 85 -16.50 -3.43 3.61
CA LEU A 85 -17.17 -4.73 3.74
C LEU A 85 -18.51 -4.80 3.01
N TRP A 86 -19.14 -3.65 2.74
CA TRP A 86 -20.45 -3.57 2.11
C TRP A 86 -20.53 -2.39 1.13
N PRO A 87 -19.95 -2.53 -0.08
CA PRO A 87 -19.73 -1.41 -1.00
C PRO A 87 -21.01 -0.74 -1.53
N GLY A 88 -22.19 -1.30 -1.23
CA GLY A 88 -23.48 -0.66 -1.50
C GLY A 88 -23.71 0.60 -0.64
N ASN A 89 -23.15 0.63 0.58
CA ASN A 89 -23.40 1.71 1.54
C ASN A 89 -22.33 2.80 1.45
N ASP A 90 -22.77 4.05 1.62
CA ASP A 90 -21.87 5.20 1.80
C ASP A 90 -21.30 5.18 3.21
N LEU A 91 -20.10 5.74 3.39
CA LEU A 91 -19.49 5.91 4.72
C LEU A 91 -20.22 7.03 5.48
N ASP A 92 -20.91 6.67 6.56
CA ASP A 92 -21.70 7.62 7.34
C ASP A 92 -21.03 8.01 8.67
N THR A 93 -20.19 7.15 9.26
CA THR A 93 -19.66 7.36 10.63
C THR A 93 -18.20 7.81 10.70
N TRP A 94 -17.97 9.11 10.51
CA TRP A 94 -16.61 9.67 10.51
C TRP A 94 -15.79 9.43 11.79
N ALA A 95 -16.43 9.37 12.97
CA ALA A 95 -15.72 9.31 14.26
C ALA A 95 -15.15 7.91 14.54
N PHE A 96 -15.94 6.87 14.28
CA PHE A 96 -15.51 5.49 14.46
C PHE A 96 -14.45 5.12 13.43
N ASP A 97 -14.65 5.51 12.16
CA ASP A 97 -13.67 5.29 11.09
C ASP A 97 -12.33 5.98 11.35
N LEU A 98 -12.38 7.19 11.92
CA LEU A 98 -11.20 7.92 12.33
C LEU A 98 -10.46 7.18 13.45
N PHE A 99 -11.18 6.67 14.45
CA PHE A 99 -10.60 5.86 15.53
C PHE A 99 -9.91 4.60 14.98
N LEU A 100 -10.57 3.83 14.11
CA LEU A 100 -10.01 2.63 13.48
C LEU A 100 -8.72 2.93 12.70
N SER A 101 -8.71 4.04 11.96
CA SER A 101 -7.55 4.47 11.17
C SER A 101 -6.37 4.88 12.04
N ILE A 102 -6.61 5.60 13.14
CA ILE A 102 -5.58 5.97 14.11
C ILE A 102 -5.05 4.73 14.83
N ALA A 103 -5.94 3.83 15.27
CA ALA A 103 -5.55 2.57 15.90
C ALA A 103 -4.67 1.72 14.98
N SER A 104 -5.01 1.64 13.68
CA SER A 104 -4.18 0.98 12.67
C SER A 104 -2.79 1.60 12.55
N LEU A 105 -2.66 2.94 12.54
CA LEU A 105 -1.35 3.60 12.49
C LEU A 105 -0.52 3.32 13.73
N CYS A 106 -1.12 3.50 14.92
CA CYS A 106 -0.46 3.33 16.21
C CYS A 106 0.05 1.90 16.43
N THR A 107 -0.54 0.90 15.78
CA THR A 107 -0.14 -0.51 15.89
C THR A 107 0.80 -0.95 14.76
N CYS A 108 0.57 -0.49 13.53
CA CYS A 108 1.44 -0.81 12.40
C CYS A 108 2.82 -0.17 12.56
N ILE A 109 2.91 1.12 12.90
CA ILE A 109 4.22 1.82 12.97
C ILE A 109 5.20 1.11 13.93
N PRO A 110 4.84 0.79 15.20
CA PRO A 110 5.75 0.08 16.09
C PRO A 110 6.12 -1.32 15.59
N THR A 111 5.15 -2.07 15.06
CA THR A 111 5.39 -3.45 14.62
C THR A 111 6.31 -3.52 13.40
N ALA A 112 6.16 -2.60 12.44
CA ALA A 112 7.13 -2.46 11.35
C ALA A 112 8.49 -1.97 11.84
N THR A 113 8.52 -1.00 12.77
CA THR A 113 9.78 -0.48 13.34
C THR A 113 10.58 -1.61 14.01
N ILE A 114 9.92 -2.47 14.79
CA ILE A 114 10.55 -3.66 15.39
C ILE A 114 11.12 -4.57 14.29
N THR A 115 10.37 -4.83 13.21
CA THR A 115 10.85 -5.66 12.11
C THR A 115 12.07 -5.03 11.41
N ILE A 116 12.03 -3.72 11.13
CA ILE A 116 13.14 -2.97 10.52
C ILE A 116 14.39 -3.07 11.39
N TYR A 117 14.25 -2.85 12.70
CA TYR A 117 15.37 -2.93 13.65
C TYR A 117 16.00 -4.33 13.67
N ARG A 118 15.18 -5.39 13.69
CA ARG A 118 15.65 -6.78 13.69
C ARG A 118 16.37 -7.15 12.39
N CYS A 119 15.85 -6.68 11.25
CA CYS A 119 16.40 -6.95 9.94
C CYS A 119 17.51 -5.98 9.53
N ARG A 120 18.04 -5.13 10.43
CA ARG A 120 19.02 -4.07 10.10
C ARG A 120 20.29 -4.56 9.38
N LEU A 121 20.66 -5.84 9.57
CA LEU A 121 21.82 -6.45 8.91
C LEU A 121 21.54 -6.88 7.46
N SER A 122 20.26 -6.96 7.08
CA SER A 122 19.79 -7.43 5.78
C SER A 122 18.99 -6.33 5.08
N TRP A 123 19.72 -5.43 4.41
CA TRP A 123 19.16 -4.22 3.78
C TRP A 123 17.94 -4.48 2.89
N HIS A 124 17.92 -5.58 2.14
CA HIS A 124 16.79 -5.95 1.28
C HIS A 124 15.49 -6.15 2.08
N PHE A 125 15.55 -6.80 3.25
CA PHE A 125 14.39 -6.96 4.14
C PHE A 125 13.98 -5.66 4.83
N VAL A 126 14.94 -4.78 5.15
CA VAL A 126 14.66 -3.43 5.66
C VAL A 126 13.85 -2.64 4.65
N LEU A 127 14.29 -2.58 3.39
CA LEU A 127 13.59 -1.84 2.34
C LEU A 127 12.18 -2.36 2.08
N ILE A 128 11.99 -3.68 2.06
CA ILE A 128 10.65 -4.28 1.90
C ILE A 128 9.78 -3.97 3.13
N SER A 129 10.33 -3.96 4.34
CA SER A 129 9.61 -3.59 5.56
C SER A 129 9.17 -2.12 5.54
N VAL A 130 10.07 -1.22 5.12
CA VAL A 130 9.76 0.21 4.94
C VAL A 130 8.65 0.38 3.90
N TRP A 131 8.68 -0.35 2.79
CA TRP A 131 7.60 -0.32 1.80
C TRP A 131 6.25 -0.74 2.38
N LYS A 132 6.19 -1.84 3.15
CA LYS A 132 4.95 -2.28 3.81
C LYS A 132 4.46 -1.28 4.85
N LEU A 133 5.37 -0.63 5.57
CA LEU A 133 5.06 0.48 6.48
C LEU A 133 4.44 1.66 5.72
N VAL A 134 5.11 2.15 4.69
CA VAL A 134 4.63 3.29 3.89
C VAL A 134 3.27 2.98 3.27
N THR A 135 3.06 1.78 2.74
CA THR A 135 1.76 1.34 2.22
C THR A 135 0.64 1.41 3.26
N SER A 136 0.93 0.95 4.49
CA SER A 136 -0.04 0.95 5.59
C SER A 136 -0.34 2.37 6.06
N VAL A 137 0.68 3.23 6.12
CA VAL A 137 0.51 4.66 6.44
C VAL A 137 -0.32 5.37 5.38
N SER A 138 -0.03 5.16 4.08
CA SER A 138 -0.80 5.76 2.99
C SER A 138 -2.28 5.40 3.08
N MET A 139 -2.59 4.13 3.37
CA MET A 139 -3.98 3.68 3.51
C MET A 139 -4.69 4.37 4.67
N ALA A 140 -4.06 4.45 5.85
CA ALA A 140 -4.65 5.14 6.99
C ALA A 140 -4.80 6.66 6.76
N CYS A 141 -3.84 7.31 6.09
CA CYS A 141 -3.96 8.73 5.74
C CYS A 141 -5.15 8.99 4.79
N ILE A 142 -5.41 8.09 3.84
CA ILE A 142 -6.57 8.18 2.94
C ILE A 142 -7.86 8.02 3.72
N ALA A 143 -7.94 7.05 4.62
CA ALA A 143 -9.09 6.83 5.48
C ALA A 143 -9.36 8.06 6.36
N ILE A 144 -8.36 8.57 7.07
CA ILE A 144 -8.45 9.79 7.87
C ILE A 144 -8.93 10.98 7.03
N HIS A 145 -8.34 11.18 5.84
CA HIS A 145 -8.73 12.28 4.94
C HIS A 145 -10.20 12.14 4.51
N ARG A 146 -10.65 10.92 4.19
CA ARG A 146 -12.06 10.65 3.88
C ARG A 146 -12.99 10.91 5.07
N CYS A 147 -12.63 10.52 6.30
CA CYS A 147 -13.40 10.84 7.50
C CYS A 147 -13.59 12.36 7.67
N ILE A 148 -12.54 13.15 7.41
CA ILE A 148 -12.61 14.62 7.49
C ILE A 148 -13.57 15.18 6.44
N LEU A 149 -13.59 14.62 5.23
CA LEU A 149 -14.52 15.02 4.18
C LEU A 149 -15.97 14.69 4.57
N VAL A 150 -16.23 13.46 5.06
CA VAL A 150 -17.56 13.04 5.53
C VAL A 150 -18.05 13.96 6.66
N ARG A 151 -17.19 14.29 7.64
CA ARG A 151 -17.53 15.23 8.73
C ARG A 151 -17.91 16.62 8.24
N ARG A 152 -17.32 17.08 7.12
CA ARG A 152 -17.55 18.41 6.56
C ARG A 152 -18.84 18.50 5.76
N GLU A 153 -19.36 17.37 5.28
CA GLU A 153 -20.66 17.35 4.62
C GLU A 153 -21.73 17.66 5.68
N PRO A 154 -22.33 18.87 5.67
CA PRO A 154 -23.37 19.19 6.62
C PRO A 154 -24.51 18.20 6.37
N SER A 155 -25.09 17.66 7.44
CA SER A 155 -26.21 16.71 7.39
C SER A 155 -27.40 17.36 6.67
N ARG A 156 -27.40 17.30 5.33
CA ARG A 156 -28.38 17.93 4.43
C ARG A 156 -29.77 17.32 4.59
N SER A 157 -29.88 16.25 5.35
CA SER A 157 -31.14 15.60 5.74
C SER A 157 -31.94 16.39 6.77
N SER A 158 -31.33 17.30 7.57
CA SER A 158 -32.06 17.98 8.66
C SER A 158 -32.79 19.28 8.27
N HIS A 159 -32.78 19.68 6.99
CA HIS A 159 -33.45 20.91 6.52
C HIS A 159 -34.44 20.71 5.37
N ARG A 160 -34.85 19.46 5.09
CA ARG A 160 -36.07 19.25 4.30
C ARG A 160 -37.27 19.50 5.20
N GLY A 161 -37.80 20.71 5.14
CA GLY A 161 -39.09 21.02 5.74
C GLY A 161 -40.18 20.05 5.24
N PRO A 162 -41.17 19.72 6.08
CA PRO A 162 -42.30 18.89 5.71
C PRO A 162 -43.08 19.60 4.60
N GLY A 163 -42.89 19.20 3.34
CA GLY A 163 -43.64 19.75 2.20
C GLY A 163 -42.81 20.06 0.96
N ALA A 164 -41.48 19.97 1.00
CA ALA A 164 -40.68 20.12 -0.22
C ALA A 164 -40.93 18.90 -1.14
N PRO A 165 -41.45 19.08 -2.38
CA PRO A 165 -41.69 17.99 -3.29
C PRO A 165 -40.40 17.20 -3.53
N PHE A 166 -40.51 15.87 -3.57
CA PHE A 166 -39.41 14.95 -3.83
C PHE A 166 -38.95 15.09 -5.28
N THR A 167 -38.26 16.18 -5.60
CA THR A 167 -37.45 16.24 -6.80
C THR A 167 -36.21 15.39 -6.50
N ARG A 168 -36.18 14.19 -7.09
CA ARG A 168 -34.99 13.34 -7.20
C ARG A 168 -33.96 14.02 -8.11
N GLY A 169 -33.58 15.25 -7.78
CA GLY A 169 -32.42 15.90 -8.35
C GLY A 169 -31.22 15.11 -7.83
N GLN A 170 -30.64 14.28 -8.69
CA GLN A 170 -29.30 13.76 -8.48
C GLN A 170 -28.40 14.98 -8.33
N SER A 171 -28.17 15.40 -7.08
CA SER A 171 -27.05 16.25 -6.75
C SER A 171 -25.85 15.46 -7.23
N THR A 172 -25.26 15.88 -8.35
CA THR A 172 -24.04 15.34 -8.89
C THR A 172 -22.96 15.63 -7.85
N LYS A 173 -22.85 14.75 -6.85
CA LYS A 173 -21.86 14.79 -5.79
C LYS A 173 -20.52 14.69 -6.51
N THR A 174 -19.87 15.83 -6.70
CA THR A 174 -18.57 15.88 -7.35
C THR A 174 -17.64 15.03 -6.50
N LYS A 175 -17.23 13.88 -7.04
CA LYS A 175 -16.34 12.95 -6.32
C LYS A 175 -15.02 13.68 -6.09
N SER A 176 -14.79 14.17 -4.88
CA SER A 176 -13.54 14.82 -4.54
C SER A 176 -12.42 13.79 -4.62
N LEU A 177 -11.54 13.93 -5.61
CA LEU A 177 -10.38 13.04 -5.78
C LEU A 177 -9.20 13.43 -4.86
N GLU A 178 -9.39 14.42 -3.99
CA GLU A 178 -8.34 14.95 -3.10
C GLU A 178 -7.64 13.86 -2.26
N PRO A 179 -8.34 12.82 -1.72
CA PRO A 179 -7.66 11.78 -0.96
C PRO A 179 -6.72 10.91 -1.79
N LEU A 180 -6.90 10.84 -3.11
CA LEU A 180 -5.96 10.12 -3.99
C LEU A 180 -4.58 10.76 -4.04
N GLY A 181 -4.40 12.01 -3.58
CA GLY A 181 -3.08 12.64 -3.48
C GLY A 181 -2.09 11.85 -2.61
N TRP A 182 -2.58 11.09 -1.63
CA TRP A 182 -1.76 10.20 -0.81
C TRP A 182 -1.18 8.99 -1.58
N LEU A 183 -1.64 8.72 -2.81
CA LEU A 183 -1.01 7.72 -3.69
C LEU A 183 0.44 8.07 -4.01
N VAL A 184 0.83 9.33 -3.96
CA VAL A 184 2.23 9.73 -4.17
C VAL A 184 3.13 9.07 -3.14
N LEU A 185 2.70 9.03 -1.87
CA LEU A 185 3.44 8.37 -0.80
C LEU A 185 3.51 6.84 -1.03
N PHE A 186 2.41 6.24 -1.50
CA PHE A 186 2.37 4.82 -1.86
C PHE A 186 3.34 4.48 -3.00
N ILE A 187 3.40 5.32 -4.05
CA ILE A 187 4.32 5.16 -5.17
C ILE A 187 5.77 5.29 -4.69
N ALA A 188 6.07 6.29 -3.86
CA ALA A 188 7.40 6.46 -3.28
C ALA A 188 7.83 5.21 -2.47
N GLY A 189 6.94 4.68 -1.62
CA GLY A 189 7.19 3.45 -0.88
C GLY A 189 7.42 2.24 -1.80
N THR A 190 6.67 2.15 -2.89
CA THR A 190 6.80 1.08 -3.89
C THR A 190 8.17 1.12 -4.57
N ILE A 191 8.66 2.29 -4.95
CA ILE A 191 10.00 2.44 -5.54
C ILE A 191 11.06 1.92 -4.56
N VAL A 192 11.00 2.34 -3.30
CA VAL A 192 11.93 1.89 -2.24
C VAL A 192 11.87 0.37 -2.04
N GLY A 193 10.67 -0.19 -1.96
CA GLY A 193 10.46 -1.64 -1.82
C GLY A 193 10.99 -2.44 -3.00
N MET A 194 10.84 -1.91 -4.21
CA MET A 194 11.35 -2.55 -5.42
C MET A 194 12.87 -2.58 -5.47
N PHE A 195 13.58 -1.57 -4.97
CA PHE A 195 15.04 -1.65 -4.82
C PHE A 195 15.45 -2.80 -3.87
N GLY A 196 14.72 -2.96 -2.75
CA GLY A 196 14.93 -4.08 -1.83
C GLY A 196 14.67 -5.43 -2.48
N LEU A 197 13.56 -5.55 -3.21
CA LEU A 197 13.18 -6.77 -3.91
C LEU A 197 14.18 -7.11 -5.03
N CYS A 198 14.60 -6.14 -5.85
CA CYS A 198 15.61 -6.35 -6.89
C CYS A 198 16.94 -6.82 -6.29
N SER A 199 17.36 -6.27 -5.16
CA SER A 199 18.57 -6.71 -4.45
C SER A 199 18.44 -8.16 -3.97
N LEU A 200 17.28 -8.55 -3.43
CA LEU A 200 16.99 -9.92 -2.99
C LEU A 200 16.93 -10.91 -4.17
N LEU A 201 16.35 -10.48 -5.29
CA LEU A 201 16.29 -11.27 -6.51
C LEU A 201 17.67 -11.46 -7.11
N TRP A 202 18.51 -10.43 -7.11
CA TRP A 202 19.86 -10.55 -7.66
C TRP A 202 20.66 -11.70 -7.01
N THR A 203 20.51 -11.88 -5.70
CA THR A 203 21.18 -12.97 -4.97
C THR A 203 20.48 -14.31 -5.14
N SER A 204 19.14 -14.34 -5.13
CA SER A 204 18.36 -15.59 -5.07
C SER A 204 18.02 -16.17 -6.45
N PHE A 205 17.90 -15.33 -7.48
CA PHE A 205 17.39 -15.72 -8.81
C PHE A 205 18.24 -16.78 -9.51
N ARG A 206 19.55 -16.79 -9.27
CA ARG A 206 20.43 -17.81 -9.86
C ARG A 206 20.29 -19.18 -9.20
N GLN A 207 19.98 -19.20 -7.91
CA GLN A 207 20.01 -20.40 -7.08
C GLN A 207 18.64 -21.10 -7.02
N ASP A 208 17.55 -20.35 -7.05
CA ASP A 208 16.20 -20.90 -6.82
C ASP A 208 15.34 -20.90 -8.10
N THR A 209 14.94 -22.10 -8.56
CA THR A 209 14.04 -22.31 -9.70
C THR A 209 12.64 -21.70 -9.50
N THR A 210 12.14 -21.73 -8.26
CA THR A 210 10.82 -21.23 -7.89
C THR A 210 10.78 -19.72 -8.03
N VAL A 211 11.81 -19.03 -7.51
CA VAL A 211 11.96 -17.57 -7.66
C VAL A 211 11.97 -17.18 -9.14
N ARG A 212 12.72 -17.88 -10.00
CA ARG A 212 12.73 -17.60 -11.45
C ARG A 212 11.36 -17.76 -12.10
N THR A 213 10.68 -18.86 -11.78
CA THR A 213 9.35 -19.15 -12.34
C THR A 213 8.35 -18.07 -11.93
N LEU A 214 8.38 -17.65 -10.66
CA LEU A 214 7.58 -16.53 -10.16
C LEU A 214 7.92 -15.21 -10.88
N SER A 215 9.21 -14.92 -11.10
CA SER A 215 9.64 -13.70 -11.83
C SER A 215 9.10 -13.67 -13.26
N TYR A 216 9.16 -14.78 -13.99
CA TYR A 216 8.61 -14.86 -15.34
C TYR A 216 7.08 -14.72 -15.36
N GLY A 217 6.40 -15.39 -14.41
CA GLY A 217 4.95 -15.28 -14.25
C GLY A 217 4.49 -13.85 -13.93
N PHE A 218 5.27 -13.11 -13.14
CA PHE A 218 5.01 -11.71 -12.80
C PHE A 218 5.32 -10.75 -13.96
N ALA A 219 6.40 -10.98 -14.72
CA ALA A 219 6.79 -10.11 -15.83
C ALA A 219 5.74 -10.07 -16.95
N ALA A 220 5.07 -11.20 -17.21
CA ALA A 220 4.07 -11.32 -18.26
C ALA A 220 2.90 -10.31 -18.12
N PRO A 221 2.12 -10.26 -17.02
CA PRO A 221 1.04 -9.29 -16.88
C PRO A 221 1.52 -7.84 -16.81
N VAL A 222 2.70 -7.58 -16.22
CA VAL A 222 3.29 -6.24 -16.13
C VAL A 222 3.63 -5.65 -17.51
N ILE A 223 4.02 -6.50 -18.46
CA ILE A 223 4.33 -6.07 -19.84
C ILE A 223 3.08 -6.08 -20.72
N LEU A 224 2.30 -7.16 -20.68
CA LEU A 224 1.19 -7.37 -21.61
C LEU A 224 0.02 -6.40 -21.37
N LEU A 225 -0.38 -6.16 -20.11
CA LEU A 225 -1.54 -5.31 -19.82
C LEU A 225 -1.36 -3.86 -20.26
N PRO A 226 -0.22 -3.18 -20.00
CA PRO A 226 0.00 -1.81 -20.48
C PRO A 226 0.05 -1.73 -22.01
N ILE A 227 0.58 -2.74 -22.70
CA ILE A 227 0.57 -2.82 -24.17
C ILE A 227 -0.88 -2.89 -24.67
N CYS A 228 -1.70 -3.79 -24.10
CA CYS A 228 -3.12 -3.90 -24.48
C CYS A 228 -3.88 -2.60 -24.24
N VAL A 229 -3.65 -1.91 -23.11
CA VAL A 229 -4.27 -0.60 -22.83
C VAL A 229 -3.78 0.46 -23.80
N GLY A 230 -2.49 0.46 -24.14
CA GLY A 230 -1.93 1.37 -25.16
C GLY A 230 -2.61 1.17 -26.51
N ILE A 231 -2.70 -0.07 -26.99
CA ILE A 231 -3.38 -0.40 -28.25
C ILE A 231 -4.84 0.05 -28.21
N TYR A 232 -5.56 -0.21 -27.11
CA TYR A 232 -6.94 0.25 -26.94
C TYR A 232 -7.07 1.77 -27.09
N TRP A 233 -6.25 2.56 -26.37
CA TRP A 233 -6.31 4.02 -26.44
C TRP A 233 -5.89 4.56 -27.81
N TYR A 234 -4.93 3.92 -28.46
CA TYR A 234 -4.53 4.27 -29.82
C TYR A 234 -5.70 4.13 -30.79
N LEU A 235 -6.33 2.95 -30.81
CA LEU A 235 -7.46 2.65 -31.69
C LEU A 235 -8.65 3.55 -31.39
N HIS A 236 -8.98 3.75 -30.11
CA HIS A 236 -10.08 4.60 -29.69
C HIS A 236 -9.88 6.06 -30.14
N SER A 237 -8.71 6.66 -29.89
CA SER A 237 -8.42 8.02 -30.36
C SER A 237 -8.38 8.13 -31.88
N ALA A 238 -7.85 7.11 -32.58
CA ALA A 238 -7.86 7.11 -34.04
C ALA A 238 -9.27 7.06 -34.65
N THR A 239 -10.24 6.46 -33.97
CA THR A 239 -11.63 6.36 -34.45
C THR A 239 -12.50 7.56 -34.11
N GLU A 240 -12.32 8.17 -32.94
CA GLU A 240 -13.20 9.27 -32.48
C GLU A 240 -12.75 10.64 -33.00
N ASP A 241 -11.44 10.85 -33.16
CA ASP A 241 -10.93 12.15 -33.56
C ASP A 241 -11.07 12.37 -35.07
N LYS A 242 -12.03 13.22 -35.46
CA LYS A 242 -12.18 13.73 -36.83
C LYS A 242 -11.03 14.65 -37.26
N THR A 243 -10.04 14.89 -36.39
CA THR A 243 -8.87 15.69 -36.71
C THR A 243 -7.89 14.88 -37.55
N GLY A 244 -8.12 14.84 -38.86
CA GLY A 244 -7.22 14.18 -39.79
C GLY A 244 -5.79 14.76 -39.78
N GLY A 245 -4.85 13.99 -40.33
CA GLY A 245 -3.47 14.41 -40.55
C GLY A 245 -2.57 14.33 -39.29
N LEU A 246 -1.52 15.15 -39.27
CA LEU A 246 -0.46 15.10 -38.25
C LEU A 246 -0.98 15.37 -36.83
N LYS A 247 -1.99 16.24 -36.67
CA LYS A 247 -2.53 16.59 -35.35
C LYS A 247 -3.24 15.41 -34.69
N GLY A 248 -4.06 14.67 -35.43
CA GLY A 248 -4.71 13.45 -34.93
C GLY A 248 -3.70 12.37 -34.55
N LEU A 249 -2.64 12.19 -35.35
CA LEU A 249 -1.58 11.23 -35.04
C LEU A 249 -0.84 11.58 -33.73
N VAL A 250 -0.50 12.86 -33.52
CA VAL A 250 0.14 13.32 -32.28
C VAL A 250 -0.77 13.12 -31.07
N LEU A 251 -2.06 13.45 -31.20
CA LEU A 251 -3.02 13.29 -30.12
C LEU A 251 -3.25 11.81 -29.77
N ALA A 252 -3.42 10.94 -30.76
CA ALA A 252 -3.57 9.50 -30.56
C ALA A 252 -2.32 8.89 -29.90
N THR A 253 -1.12 9.29 -30.32
CA THR A 253 0.15 8.85 -29.72
C THR A 253 0.27 9.31 -28.27
N ALA A 254 -0.08 10.56 -27.98
CA ALA A 254 -0.07 11.10 -26.62
C ALA A 254 -1.05 10.38 -25.69
N ASN A 255 -2.28 10.11 -26.16
CA ASN A 255 -3.29 9.36 -25.41
C ASN A 255 -2.86 7.90 -25.17
N THR A 256 -2.25 7.28 -26.18
CA THR A 256 -1.66 5.93 -26.08
C THR A 256 -0.61 5.86 -24.99
N PHE A 257 0.36 6.78 -25.02
CA PHE A 257 1.43 6.81 -24.03
C PHE A 257 0.90 7.11 -22.62
N LYS A 258 -0.05 8.03 -22.49
CA LYS A 258 -0.71 8.35 -21.22
C LYS A 258 -1.46 7.13 -20.66
N GLY A 259 -2.27 6.47 -21.48
CA GLY A 259 -3.03 5.27 -21.10
C GLY A 259 -2.11 4.12 -20.69
N ALA A 260 -1.10 3.81 -21.50
CA ALA A 260 -0.11 2.78 -21.20
C ALA A 260 0.69 3.08 -19.93
N SER A 261 1.09 4.34 -19.70
CA SER A 261 1.83 4.74 -18.49
C SER A 261 0.99 4.59 -17.23
N VAL A 262 -0.27 5.00 -17.25
CA VAL A 262 -1.20 4.83 -16.12
C VAL A 262 -1.43 3.35 -15.83
N ALA A 263 -1.65 2.55 -16.88
CA ALA A 263 -1.81 1.10 -16.75
C ALA A 263 -0.55 0.44 -16.19
N PHE A 264 0.64 0.82 -16.67
CA PHE A 264 1.90 0.31 -16.16
C PHE A 264 2.07 0.61 -14.67
N ILE A 265 1.88 1.86 -14.25
CA ILE A 265 2.00 2.24 -12.83
C ILE A 265 1.01 1.43 -11.96
N ALA A 266 -0.24 1.29 -12.42
CA ALA A 266 -1.26 0.54 -11.70
C ALA A 266 -0.94 -0.96 -11.59
N VAL A 267 -0.62 -1.60 -12.72
CA VAL A 267 -0.29 -3.03 -12.78
C VAL A 267 1.01 -3.33 -12.04
N PHE A 268 2.07 -2.55 -12.28
CA PHE A 268 3.34 -2.69 -11.60
C PHE A 268 3.18 -2.50 -10.08
N GLY A 269 2.50 -1.43 -9.65
CA GLY A 269 2.26 -1.17 -8.23
C GLY A 269 1.42 -2.24 -7.54
N PHE A 270 0.40 -2.78 -8.22
CA PHE A 270 -0.47 -3.84 -7.69
C PHE A 270 0.26 -5.18 -7.61
N PHE A 271 0.80 -5.66 -8.73
CA PHE A 271 1.41 -6.98 -8.78
C PHE A 271 2.74 -7.04 -8.04
N SER A 272 3.48 -5.92 -7.92
CA SER A 272 4.79 -5.93 -7.25
C SER A 272 4.69 -6.33 -5.79
N THR A 273 3.65 -5.89 -5.07
CA THR A 273 3.45 -6.30 -3.67
C THR A 273 3.15 -7.79 -3.56
N LEU A 274 2.30 -8.32 -4.44
CA LEU A 274 1.95 -9.75 -4.46
C LEU A 274 3.18 -10.59 -4.77
N TYR A 275 3.96 -10.16 -5.77
CA TYR A 275 5.20 -10.80 -6.16
C TYR A 275 6.24 -10.79 -5.04
N ALA A 276 6.41 -9.66 -4.34
CA ALA A 276 7.31 -9.58 -3.20
C ALA A 276 6.96 -10.59 -2.12
N ASP A 277 5.68 -10.76 -1.79
CA ASP A 277 5.24 -11.74 -0.79
C ASP A 277 5.49 -13.18 -1.24
N LEU A 278 5.25 -13.51 -2.51
CA LEU A 278 5.52 -14.83 -3.06
C LEU A 278 7.01 -15.15 -3.08
N VAL A 279 7.87 -14.19 -3.46
CA VAL A 279 9.33 -14.35 -3.44
C VAL A 279 9.84 -14.56 -2.02
N LEU A 280 9.34 -13.79 -1.05
CA LEU A 280 9.67 -13.98 0.36
C LEU A 280 9.24 -15.38 0.85
N GLY A 281 8.03 -15.84 0.46
CA GLY A 281 7.56 -17.19 0.80
C GLY A 281 8.42 -18.31 0.18
N ALA A 282 8.88 -18.12 -1.06
CA ALA A 282 9.79 -19.06 -1.72
C ALA A 282 11.16 -19.11 -1.02
N ILE A 283 11.74 -17.95 -0.70
CA ILE A 283 13.05 -17.86 -0.02
C ILE A 283 13.00 -18.42 1.41
N ALA A 284 11.86 -18.30 2.09
CA ALA A 284 11.63 -18.89 3.40
C ALA A 284 11.39 -20.40 3.38
N ASP A 285 11.30 -21.02 2.18
CA ASP A 285 10.78 -22.38 2.00
C ASP A 285 9.43 -22.60 2.72
N ASN A 286 8.59 -21.56 2.71
CA ASN A 286 7.31 -21.50 3.40
C ASN A 286 6.31 -20.73 2.53
N PRO A 287 5.75 -21.38 1.49
CA PRO A 287 4.89 -20.71 0.52
C PRO A 287 3.59 -20.17 1.14
N LEU A 288 3.12 -20.77 2.25
CA LEU A 288 1.95 -20.29 2.98
C LEU A 288 2.27 -18.99 3.73
N GLY A 289 3.50 -18.85 4.22
CA GLY A 289 3.99 -17.67 4.92
C GLY A 289 3.54 -17.60 6.38
N LEU A 290 3.40 -18.76 7.04
CA LEU A 290 3.10 -18.83 8.47
C LEU A 290 4.32 -18.39 9.29
N PRO A 291 4.13 -17.59 10.36
CA PRO A 291 5.24 -17.17 11.20
C PRO A 291 5.83 -18.34 12.00
N SER A 292 7.12 -18.23 12.36
CA SER A 292 7.68 -19.05 13.43
C SER A 292 7.03 -18.68 14.78
N ALA A 293 7.05 -19.62 15.73
CA ALA A 293 6.37 -19.48 17.03
C ALA A 293 6.77 -18.17 17.77
N ASP A 294 8.04 -17.78 17.67
CA ASP A 294 8.59 -16.62 18.37
C ASP A 294 8.05 -15.27 17.85
N PHE A 295 7.59 -15.21 16.60
CA PHE A 295 7.14 -13.95 15.96
C PHE A 295 5.66 -13.96 15.60
N ALA A 296 4.95 -15.05 15.90
CA ALA A 296 3.52 -15.15 15.66
C ALA A 296 2.72 -13.97 16.27
N PRO A 297 2.98 -13.47 17.49
CA PRO A 297 2.25 -12.34 18.03
C PRO A 297 2.42 -11.06 17.20
N LEU A 298 3.65 -10.67 16.86
CA LEU A 298 3.92 -9.47 16.04
C LEU A 298 3.30 -9.59 14.65
N TYR A 299 3.43 -10.78 14.04
CA TYR A 299 2.86 -11.09 12.74
C TYR A 299 1.34 -10.89 12.71
N TRP A 300 0.62 -11.49 13.67
CA TRP A 300 -0.83 -11.43 13.73
C TRP A 300 -1.34 -10.07 14.17
N VAL A 301 -0.65 -9.39 15.10
CA VAL A 301 -0.96 -8.00 15.47
C VAL A 301 -0.88 -7.09 14.24
N TRP A 302 0.19 -7.18 13.44
CA TRP A 302 0.27 -6.42 12.19
C TRP A 302 -0.84 -6.77 11.23
N PHE A 303 -1.10 -8.07 11.02
CA PHE A 303 -2.13 -8.53 10.10
C PHE A 303 -3.51 -7.98 10.47
N ILE A 304 -3.89 -8.06 11.74
CA ILE A 304 -5.18 -7.55 12.25
C ILE A 304 -5.23 -6.03 12.22
N ALA A 305 -4.19 -5.37 12.71
CA ALA A 305 -4.09 -3.91 12.75
C ALA A 305 -4.33 -3.27 11.38
N LYS A 306 -3.68 -3.81 10.34
CA LYS A 306 -3.81 -3.35 8.96
C LYS A 306 -5.22 -3.54 8.39
N ARG A 307 -6.10 -4.32 9.05
CA ARG A 307 -7.49 -4.56 8.63
C ARG A 307 -8.50 -3.72 9.39
N LEU A 308 -8.11 -2.99 10.43
CA LEU A 308 -9.06 -2.17 11.19
C LEU A 308 -9.86 -1.21 10.29
N PRO A 309 -9.28 -0.52 9.29
CA PRO A 309 -10.06 0.34 8.40
C PRO A 309 -11.08 -0.39 7.51
N MET A 310 -11.01 -1.72 7.39
CA MET A 310 -12.08 -2.48 6.70
C MET A 310 -13.39 -2.47 7.46
N LEU A 311 -13.33 -2.31 8.79
CA LEU A 311 -14.50 -2.31 9.66
C LEU A 311 -15.25 -0.97 9.66
N SER A 312 -14.82 -0.02 8.81
CA SER A 312 -15.48 1.28 8.66
C SER A 312 -16.89 1.17 8.10
N PHE A 313 -17.82 2.02 8.54
CA PHE A 313 -19.23 2.01 8.15
C PHE A 313 -19.88 3.40 8.06
#